data_AF-A0A1H7JW96-F1
#
_entry.id   AF-A0A1H7JW96-F1
#
_cell.length_a   1.000
_cell.length_b   1.000
_cell.length_c   1.000
_cell.angle_alpha   90.00
_cell.angle_beta   90.00
_cell.angle_gamma   90.00
#
_symmetry.space_group_name_H-M   'P 1'
#
loop_
_entity.id
_entity.type
_entity.pdbx_description
1 polymer ?
#
loop_
_entity_poly.entity_id
_entity_poly.type
_entity_poly.pdbx_seq_one_letter_code
_entity_poly.pdbx_strand_id
1 'polypeptide(L)'
;MISPAPARMRKVLFILSELLDEDVEWLANSGDRLRYPVGAELIPCGGTVDSIYFVLDGTFAVLARNGDLVAELHSGEVIGEMSLVDPARTTASVQANAGASALRVSHARLRDKLQADAPFAARFYRALAVFMSARIRHTTSLFGQGDQAAAPHAEDISEAQLEKAHLASMRFERLLKRLAS
;
A
#
# COMPACT_ATOMS: atom_id res chain seq x y z
N MET A 1 -17.31 7.24 24.26
CA MET A 1 -16.35 6.16 23.98
C MET A 1 -15.67 6.49 22.66
N ILE A 2 -14.42 6.92 22.70
CA ILE A 2 -13.63 7.13 21.47
C ILE A 2 -13.16 5.73 21.08
N SER A 3 -13.71 5.19 19.99
CA SER A 3 -13.21 3.94 19.41
C SER A 3 -11.73 4.16 19.08
N PRO A 4 -10.80 3.28 19.51
CA PRO A 4 -9.39 3.43 19.16
C PRO A 4 -9.27 3.49 17.63
N ALA A 5 -8.54 4.48 17.11
CA ALA A 5 -8.26 4.57 15.69
C ALA A 5 -7.66 3.22 15.23
N PRO A 6 -8.15 2.60 14.14
CA PRO A 6 -7.62 1.32 13.68
C PRO A 6 -6.12 1.45 13.49
N ALA A 7 -5.37 0.42 13.91
CA ALA A 7 -3.92 0.40 13.80
C ALA A 7 -3.51 0.73 12.36
N ARG A 8 -2.81 1.85 12.19
CA ARG A 8 -2.35 2.33 10.89
C ARG A 8 -1.35 1.34 10.32
N MET A 9 -1.77 0.58 9.31
CA MET A 9 -0.86 -0.26 8.55
C MET A 9 -0.05 0.66 7.60
N ARG A 10 1.24 0.39 7.41
CA ARG A 10 2.06 1.02 6.36
C ARG A 10 2.42 -0.05 5.35
N LYS A 11 1.57 -0.25 4.35
CA LYS A 11 1.70 -1.28 3.31
C LYS A 11 3.07 -1.28 2.63
N VAL A 12 3.65 -0.10 2.43
CA VAL A 12 4.95 0.08 1.80
C VAL A 12 6.07 -0.66 2.55
N LEU A 13 5.95 -0.83 3.86
CA LEU A 13 6.97 -1.53 4.65
C LEU A 13 7.02 -3.03 4.30
N PHE A 14 5.87 -3.64 4.01
CA PHE A 14 5.80 -5.02 3.56
C PHE A 14 6.38 -5.20 2.17
N ILE A 15 6.11 -4.24 1.27
CA ILE A 15 6.63 -4.30 -0.09
C ILE A 15 8.14 -4.05 -0.09
N LEU A 16 8.60 -2.94 0.48
CA LEU A 16 10.00 -2.51 0.39
C LEU A 16 10.96 -3.30 1.30
N SER A 17 10.47 -4.05 2.29
CA SER A 17 11.31 -4.95 3.09
C SER A 17 11.79 -6.17 2.29
N GLU A 18 11.04 -6.56 1.27
CA GLU A 18 11.33 -7.73 0.45
C GLU A 18 12.07 -7.38 -0.85
N LEU A 19 11.96 -6.13 -1.29
CA LEU A 19 12.67 -5.61 -2.47
C LEU A 19 14.15 -5.33 -2.17
N LEU A 20 14.98 -5.26 -3.20
CA LEU A 20 16.36 -4.76 -3.13
C LEU A 20 16.41 -3.25 -3.41
N ASP A 21 17.55 -2.63 -3.16
CA ASP A 21 17.73 -1.19 -3.40
C ASP A 21 17.56 -0.86 -4.90
N GLU A 22 18.09 -1.69 -5.79
CA GLU A 22 17.91 -1.57 -7.25
C GLU A 22 16.44 -1.68 -7.69
N ASP A 23 15.63 -2.45 -6.97
CA ASP A 23 14.21 -2.61 -7.27
C ASP A 23 13.44 -1.32 -6.91
N VAL A 24 13.83 -0.68 -5.81
CA VAL A 24 13.26 0.61 -5.38
C VAL A 24 13.67 1.73 -6.32
N GLU A 25 14.93 1.75 -6.76
CA GLU A 25 15.40 2.67 -7.79
C GLU A 25 14.65 2.48 -9.10
N TRP A 26 14.43 1.24 -9.51
CA TRP A 26 13.65 0.94 -10.69
C TRP A 26 12.20 1.45 -10.56
N LEU A 27 11.54 1.26 -9.41
CA LEU A 27 10.21 1.81 -9.15
C LEU A 27 10.19 3.34 -9.24
N ALA A 28 11.19 4.01 -8.67
CA ALA A 28 11.34 5.47 -8.71
C ALA A 28 11.46 5.98 -10.15
N ASN A 29 12.27 5.30 -10.98
CA ASN A 29 12.55 5.70 -12.36
C ASN A 29 11.41 5.34 -13.32
N SER A 30 10.63 4.31 -13.00
CA SER A 30 9.56 3.80 -13.87
C SER A 30 8.20 4.41 -13.58
N GLY A 31 8.06 5.15 -12.47
CA GLY A 31 6.83 5.78 -12.05
C GLY A 31 6.79 7.30 -12.26
N ASP A 32 5.58 7.83 -12.32
CA ASP A 32 5.32 9.27 -12.38
C ASP A 32 4.87 9.76 -11.01
N ARG A 33 5.46 10.85 -10.51
CA ARG A 33 4.95 11.53 -9.32
C ARG A 33 3.74 12.39 -9.71
N LEU A 34 2.57 12.05 -9.16
CA LEU A 34 1.32 12.78 -9.41
C LEU A 34 0.84 13.45 -8.13
N ARG A 35 0.29 14.65 -8.27
CA ARG A 35 -0.35 15.41 -7.18
C ARG A 35 -1.84 15.52 -7.45
N TYR A 36 -2.63 15.28 -6.41
CA TYR A 36 -4.08 15.23 -6.44
C TYR A 36 -4.63 16.33 -5.53
N PRO A 37 -5.45 17.27 -6.06
CA PRO A 37 -6.14 18.25 -5.24
C PRO A 37 -7.22 17.57 -4.39
N VAL A 38 -7.70 18.28 -3.36
CA VAL A 38 -8.81 17.82 -2.52
C VAL A 38 -10.02 17.49 -3.39
N GLY A 39 -10.64 16.34 -3.15
CA GLY A 39 -11.80 15.82 -3.88
C GLY A 39 -11.45 15.12 -5.20
N ALA A 40 -10.18 15.10 -5.63
CA ALA A 40 -9.81 14.38 -6.84
C ALA A 40 -10.02 12.88 -6.68
N GLU A 41 -10.74 12.27 -7.63
CA GLU A 41 -10.94 10.84 -7.67
C GLU A 41 -9.74 10.15 -8.34
N LEU A 42 -9.07 9.30 -7.57
CA LEU A 42 -7.96 8.48 -8.04
C LEU A 42 -8.47 7.22 -8.72
N ILE A 43 -9.45 6.55 -8.11
CA ILE A 43 -10.05 5.32 -8.60
C ILE A 43 -11.57 5.42 -8.43
N PRO A 44 -12.36 5.32 -9.52
CA PRO A 44 -13.81 5.26 -9.40
C PRO A 44 -14.28 3.89 -8.91
N CYS A 45 -15.43 3.86 -8.21
CA CYS A 45 -16.10 2.61 -7.82
C CYS A 45 -16.65 1.88 -9.06
N GLY A 46 -16.43 0.57 -9.17
CA GLY A 46 -16.77 -0.23 -10.35
C GLY A 46 -15.81 -0.04 -11.53
N GLY A 47 -14.76 0.76 -11.37
CA GLY A 47 -13.73 1.00 -12.36
C GLY A 47 -12.73 -0.15 -12.48
N THR A 48 -11.91 -0.07 -13.52
CA THR A 48 -10.71 -0.90 -13.69
C THR A 48 -9.49 -0.08 -13.29
N VAL A 49 -8.54 -0.70 -12.60
CA VAL A 49 -7.30 -0.04 -12.18
C VAL A 49 -6.15 -0.61 -12.98
N ASP A 50 -5.39 0.26 -13.63
CA ASP A 50 -4.29 -0.08 -14.53
C ASP A 50 -2.91 0.30 -13.97
N SER A 51 -2.85 0.74 -12.71
CA SER A 51 -1.67 1.29 -12.08
C SER A 51 -1.65 0.98 -10.59
N ILE A 52 -0.44 0.79 -10.05
CA ILE A 52 -0.20 0.77 -8.62
C ILE A 52 0.28 2.15 -8.18
N TYR A 53 -0.15 2.59 -7.00
CA TYR A 53 0.18 3.89 -6.44
C TYR A 53 0.81 3.73 -5.06
N PHE A 54 1.96 4.36 -4.85
CA PHE A 54 2.57 4.50 -3.52
C PHE A 54 2.27 5.90 -3.00
N VAL A 55 1.52 6.00 -1.91
CA VAL A 55 1.16 7.30 -1.30
C VAL A 55 2.42 7.91 -0.70
N LEU A 56 2.82 9.07 -1.23
CA LEU A 56 4.04 9.76 -0.81
C LEU A 56 3.75 10.77 0.30
N ASP A 57 2.64 11.50 0.17
CA ASP A 57 2.24 12.58 1.08
C ASP A 57 0.73 12.83 0.99
N GLY A 58 0.15 13.44 2.03
CA GLY A 58 -1.28 13.70 2.15
C GLY A 58 -2.09 12.45 2.51
N THR A 59 -3.37 12.46 2.16
CA THR A 59 -4.31 11.39 2.54
C THR A 59 -5.33 11.13 1.43
N PHE A 60 -5.68 9.86 1.27
CA PHE A 60 -6.78 9.41 0.42
C PHE A 60 -7.84 8.72 1.28
N ALA A 61 -9.10 8.89 0.94
CA ALA A 61 -10.23 8.15 1.51
C ALA A 61 -10.65 7.02 0.57
N VAL A 62 -10.89 5.84 1.11
CA VAL A 62 -11.57 4.74 0.43
C VAL A 62 -13.05 4.82 0.79
N LEU A 63 -13.92 5.00 -0.19
CA LEU A 63 -15.35 5.17 0.01
C LEU A 63 -16.11 3.97 -0.57
N ALA A 64 -17.03 3.40 0.22
CA ALA A 64 -17.95 2.37 -0.25
C ALA A 64 -18.91 2.94 -1.30
N ARG A 65 -19.63 2.06 -2.00
CA ARG A 65 -20.61 2.46 -3.04
C ARG A 65 -21.69 3.42 -2.52
N ASN A 66 -22.04 3.33 -1.24
CA ASN A 66 -23.03 4.19 -0.59
C ASN A 66 -22.44 5.53 -0.08
N GLY A 67 -21.13 5.76 -0.28
CA GLY A 67 -20.44 6.97 0.17
C GLY A 67 -19.80 6.86 1.56
N ASP A 68 -20.00 5.75 2.27
CA ASP A 68 -19.44 5.59 3.62
C ASP A 68 -17.90 5.46 3.56
N LEU A 69 -17.23 6.11 4.51
CA LEU A 69 -15.79 6.00 4.68
C LEU A 69 -15.43 4.59 5.17
N VAL A 70 -14.68 3.86 4.34
CA VAL A 70 -14.18 2.51 4.66
C VAL A 70 -12.81 2.58 5.32
N ALA A 71 -11.92 3.40 4.79
CA ALA A 71 -10.55 3.54 5.28
C ALA A 71 -9.92 4.87 4.86
N GLU A 72 -8.93 5.33 5.62
CA GLU A 72 -8.04 6.43 5.24
C GLU A 72 -6.63 5.92 4.97
N LEU A 73 -6.09 6.27 3.81
CA LEU A 73 -4.78 5.87 3.33
C LEU A 73 -3.82 7.05 3.41
N HIS A 74 -2.70 6.83 4.09
CA HIS A 74 -1.71 7.87 4.40
C HIS A 74 -0.39 7.58 3.70
N SER A 75 0.60 8.46 3.86
CA SER A 75 1.97 8.22 3.39
C SER A 75 2.48 6.83 3.83
N GLY A 76 3.02 6.09 2.87
CA GLY A 76 3.45 4.71 3.03
C GLY A 76 2.35 3.66 2.81
N GLU A 77 1.15 4.07 2.39
CA GLU A 77 0.13 3.16 1.87
C GLU A 77 0.31 2.90 0.38
N VAL A 78 -0.28 1.80 -0.07
CA VAL A 78 -0.27 1.35 -1.47
C VAL A 78 -1.71 1.13 -1.92
N ILE A 79 -2.02 1.61 -3.12
CA ILE A 79 -3.34 1.58 -3.75
C ILE A 79 -3.25 0.87 -5.10
N GLY A 80 -4.27 0.11 -5.47
CA GLY A 80 -4.33 -0.61 -6.76
C GLY A 80 -3.57 -1.93 -6.75
N GLU A 81 -2.96 -2.30 -5.62
CA GLU A 81 -2.20 -3.54 -5.44
C GLU A 81 -3.05 -4.79 -5.65
N MET A 82 -4.34 -4.71 -5.29
CA MET A 82 -5.29 -5.81 -5.51
C MET A 82 -5.54 -6.02 -7.00
N SER A 83 -5.76 -4.94 -7.76
CA SER A 83 -6.07 -5.00 -9.19
C SER A 83 -4.89 -5.47 -10.04
N LEU A 84 -3.66 -5.36 -9.52
CA LEU A 84 -2.48 -5.97 -10.14
C LEU A 84 -2.51 -7.51 -10.06
N VAL A 85 -3.03 -8.06 -8.97
CA VAL A 85 -3.12 -9.51 -8.72
C VAL A 85 -4.38 -10.11 -9.33
N ASP A 86 -5.52 -9.46 -9.11
CA ASP A 86 -6.83 -9.84 -9.63
C ASP A 86 -7.48 -8.61 -10.30
N PRO A 87 -7.57 -8.56 -11.65
CA PRO A 87 -8.06 -7.39 -12.39
C PRO A 87 -9.59 -7.19 -12.31
N ALA A 88 -10.23 -7.64 -11.23
CA ALA A 88 -11.62 -7.40 -10.96
C ALA A 88 -11.95 -5.90 -10.83
N ARG A 89 -13.21 -5.56 -11.10
CA ARG A 89 -13.72 -4.19 -10.91
C ARG A 89 -13.65 -3.81 -9.43
N THR A 90 -13.35 -2.54 -9.17
CA THR A 90 -13.26 -2.02 -7.80
C THR A 90 -14.63 -2.05 -7.11
N THR A 91 -14.63 -2.33 -5.82
CA THR A 91 -15.85 -2.33 -4.97
C THR A 91 -16.04 -1.03 -4.20
N ALA A 92 -15.02 -0.18 -4.19
CA ALA A 92 -14.95 1.10 -3.52
C ALA A 92 -14.26 2.12 -4.44
N SER A 93 -14.50 3.42 -4.22
CA SER A 93 -13.72 4.48 -4.83
C SER A 93 -12.57 4.90 -3.92
N VAL A 94 -11.58 5.59 -4.50
CA VAL A 94 -10.46 6.20 -3.77
C VAL A 94 -10.36 7.65 -4.18
N GLN A 95 -10.41 8.57 -3.22
CA GLN A 95 -10.43 10.01 -3.45
C GLN A 95 -9.46 10.74 -2.52
N ALA A 96 -8.84 11.83 -2.97
CA ALA A 96 -7.97 12.64 -2.12
C ALA A 96 -8.81 13.47 -1.14
N ASN A 97 -8.76 13.17 0.16
CA ASN A 97 -9.53 13.93 1.19
C ASN A 97 -8.79 15.18 1.68
N ALA A 98 -7.46 15.20 1.51
CA ALA A 98 -6.59 16.36 1.59
C ALA A 98 -5.76 16.45 0.30
N GLY A 99 -5.06 17.56 0.06
CA GLY A 99 -4.08 17.60 -1.04
C GLY A 99 -3.06 16.46 -0.86
N ALA A 100 -2.92 15.58 -1.85
CA ALA A 100 -2.14 14.35 -1.74
C ALA A 100 -1.20 14.15 -2.92
N SER A 101 -0.17 13.33 -2.75
CA SER A 101 0.70 12.91 -3.85
C SER A 101 1.04 11.43 -3.79
N ALA A 102 1.19 10.82 -4.97
CA ALA A 102 1.52 9.41 -5.10
C ALA A 102 2.52 9.19 -6.24
N LEU A 103 3.37 8.18 -6.09
CA LEU A 103 4.13 7.61 -7.21
C LEU A 103 3.22 6.62 -7.92
N ARG A 104 2.87 6.90 -9.18
CA ARG A 104 2.10 6.01 -10.05
C ARG A 104 3.04 5.16 -10.89
N VAL A 105 2.92 3.84 -10.81
CA VAL A 105 3.58 2.91 -11.73
C VAL A 105 2.50 2.13 -12.48
N SER A 106 2.48 2.21 -13.80
CA SER A 106 1.49 1.48 -14.61
C SER A 106 1.67 -0.04 -14.45
N HIS A 107 0.58 -0.79 -14.41
CA HIS A 107 0.56 -2.25 -14.44
C HIS A 107 1.29 -2.81 -15.66
N ALA A 108 1.23 -2.14 -16.82
CA ALA A 108 1.97 -2.56 -18.01
C ALA A 108 3.48 -2.61 -17.74
N ARG A 109 4.10 -1.48 -17.39
CA ARG A 109 5.54 -1.41 -17.03
C ARG A 109 5.93 -2.38 -15.92
N LEU A 110 5.09 -2.51 -14.90
CA LEU A 110 5.34 -3.44 -13.80
C LEU A 110 5.28 -4.88 -14.26
N ARG A 111 4.31 -5.25 -15.09
CA ARG A 111 4.18 -6.59 -15.66
C ARG A 111 5.37 -6.92 -16.55
N ASP A 112 5.82 -5.98 -17.39
CA ASP A 112 7.00 -6.15 -18.23
C ASP A 112 8.24 -6.47 -17.39
N LYS A 113 8.47 -5.72 -16.29
CA LYS A 113 9.59 -5.98 -15.37
C LYS A 113 9.44 -7.32 -14.64
N LEU A 114 8.24 -7.67 -14.20
CA LEU A 114 7.95 -8.96 -13.56
C LEU A 114 8.18 -10.14 -14.52
N GLN A 115 7.95 -9.96 -15.82
CA GLN A 115 8.19 -10.99 -16.84
C GLN A 115 9.67 -11.10 -17.21
N ALA A 116 10.36 -9.96 -17.32
CA ALA A 116 11.76 -9.91 -17.74
C ALA A 116 12.76 -10.29 -16.63
N ASP A 117 12.39 -10.11 -15.36
CA ASP A 117 13.28 -10.29 -14.20
C ASP A 117 12.63 -11.19 -13.14
N ALA A 118 12.97 -12.48 -13.20
CA ALA A 118 12.46 -13.49 -12.28
C ALA A 118 12.85 -13.25 -10.80
N PRO A 119 14.12 -12.88 -10.47
CA PRO A 119 14.47 -12.47 -9.10
C PRO A 119 13.62 -11.33 -8.55
N PHE A 120 13.41 -10.26 -9.34
CA PHE A 120 12.52 -9.16 -8.94
C PHE A 120 11.09 -9.67 -8.73
N ALA A 121 10.57 -10.48 -9.65
CA ALA A 121 9.22 -11.01 -9.56
C ALA A 121 9.02 -11.86 -8.29
N ALA A 122 9.99 -12.72 -7.95
CA ALA A 122 9.94 -13.53 -6.75
C ALA A 122 9.85 -12.66 -5.48
N ARG A 123 10.69 -11.62 -5.38
CA ARG A 123 10.66 -10.66 -4.25
C ARG A 123 9.35 -9.89 -4.20
N PHE A 124 8.89 -9.36 -5.34
CA PHE A 124 7.67 -8.56 -5.42
C PHE A 124 6.42 -9.36 -5.06
N TYR A 125 6.25 -10.57 -5.62
CA TYR A 125 5.11 -11.43 -5.27
C TYR A 125 5.19 -11.95 -3.84
N ARG A 126 6.38 -12.22 -3.31
CA ARG A 126 6.56 -12.53 -1.87
C ARG A 126 6.08 -11.38 -1.01
N ALA A 127 6.46 -10.15 -1.34
CA ALA A 127 6.00 -8.94 -0.66
C ALA A 127 4.48 -8.84 -0.64
N LEU A 128 3.83 -9.03 -1.79
CA LEU A 128 2.37 -9.04 -1.90
C LEU A 128 1.74 -10.16 -1.07
N ALA A 129 2.27 -11.38 -1.12
CA ALA A 129 1.74 -12.51 -0.36
C ALA A 129 1.81 -12.28 1.15
N VAL A 130 2.95 -11.79 1.66
CA VAL A 130 3.13 -11.44 3.08
C VAL A 130 2.14 -10.34 3.48
N PHE A 131 2.02 -9.30 2.65
CA PHE A 131 1.08 -8.21 2.87
C PHE A 131 -0.38 -8.70 2.92
N MET A 132 -0.84 -9.47 1.92
CA MET A 132 -2.21 -9.99 1.87
C MET A 132 -2.50 -10.89 3.07
N SER A 133 -1.53 -11.72 3.48
CA SER A 133 -1.63 -12.55 4.68
C SER A 133 -1.81 -11.71 5.96
N ALA A 134 -1.03 -10.63 6.12
CA ALA A 134 -1.17 -9.70 7.24
C ALA A 134 -2.55 -9.00 7.24
N ARG A 135 -3.02 -8.58 6.06
CA ARG A 135 -4.33 -7.94 5.89
C ARG A 135 -5.48 -8.87 6.23
N ILE A 136 -5.41 -10.15 5.82
CA ILE A 136 -6.42 -11.16 6.17
C ILE A 136 -6.46 -11.33 7.69
N ARG A 137 -5.32 -11.51 8.36
CA ARG A 137 -5.28 -11.62 9.83
C ARG A 137 -5.93 -10.42 10.51
N HIS A 138 -5.60 -9.21 10.07
CA HIS A 138 -6.18 -7.97 10.62
C HIS A 138 -7.69 -7.88 10.38
N THR A 139 -8.15 -8.26 9.19
CA THR A 139 -9.58 -8.21 8.85
C THR A 139 -10.36 -9.27 9.64
N THR A 140 -9.85 -10.49 9.74
CA THR A 140 -10.48 -11.58 10.51
C THR A 140 -10.50 -11.28 12.01
N SER A 141 -9.46 -10.65 12.57
CA SER A 141 -9.48 -10.24 13.99
C SER A 141 -10.57 -9.22 14.30
N LEU A 142 -10.92 -8.36 13.34
CA LEU A 142 -12.02 -7.40 13.50
C LEU A 142 -13.40 -8.08 13.47
N PHE A 143 -13.56 -9.17 12.71
CA PHE A 143 -14.82 -9.94 12.67
C PHE A 143 -14.96 -10.96 13.81
N GLY A 144 -13.85 -11.42 14.40
CA GLY A 144 -13.85 -12.44 15.47
C GLY A 144 -14.04 -11.90 16.88
N GLN A 145 -13.93 -10.59 17.11
CA GLN A 145 -14.05 -9.98 18.44
C GLN A 145 -15.50 -9.63 18.80
N GLY A 146 -16.29 -10.68 19.02
CA GLY A 146 -17.23 -10.67 20.14
C GLY A 146 -16.44 -10.95 21.43
N ASP A 147 -16.26 -9.92 22.25
CA ASP A 147 -16.02 -9.98 23.70
C ASP A 147 -14.63 -10.32 24.30
N GLN A 148 -13.53 -10.51 23.56
CA GLN A 148 -12.18 -10.49 24.19
C GLN A 148 -11.12 -9.85 23.27
N ALA A 149 -10.70 -8.63 23.63
CA ALA A 149 -9.56 -7.95 23.03
C ALA A 149 -8.25 -8.53 23.57
N ALA A 150 -7.74 -9.59 22.96
CA ALA A 150 -6.30 -9.83 22.97
C ALA A 150 -5.69 -8.88 21.93
N ALA A 151 -5.14 -7.75 22.41
CA ALA A 151 -4.23 -6.96 21.60
C ALA A 151 -3.11 -7.88 21.10
N PRO A 152 -2.62 -7.74 19.86
CA PRO A 152 -1.38 -8.40 19.48
C PRO A 152 -0.32 -7.97 20.49
N HIS A 153 0.17 -8.91 21.29
CA HIS A 153 1.21 -8.65 22.28
C HIS A 153 2.40 -8.04 21.55
N ALA A 154 2.82 -6.84 21.98
CA ALA A 154 3.99 -6.15 21.45
C ALA A 154 5.31 -6.92 21.67
N GLU A 155 5.25 -8.07 22.33
CA GLU A 155 6.38 -8.93 22.71
C GLU A 155 6.78 -9.97 21.64
N ASP A 156 5.98 -10.16 20.57
CA ASP A 156 6.24 -11.16 19.52
C ASP A 156 6.87 -10.62 18.23
N ILE A 157 7.28 -9.33 18.21
CA ILE A 157 8.00 -8.79 17.04
C ILE A 157 9.44 -9.30 17.11
N SER A 158 9.74 -10.32 16.31
CA SER A 158 11.10 -10.84 16.17
C SER A 158 12.07 -9.73 15.74
N GLU A 159 13.32 -9.80 16.20
CA GLU A 159 14.39 -8.87 15.81
C GLU A 159 14.52 -8.73 14.29
N ALA A 160 14.32 -9.85 13.56
CA ALA A 160 14.29 -9.89 12.10
C ALA A 160 13.14 -9.05 11.48
N GLN A 161 11.99 -8.94 12.14
CA GLN A 161 10.89 -8.09 11.68
C GLN A 161 11.17 -6.60 11.93
N LEU A 162 11.81 -6.27 13.05
CA LEU A 162 12.26 -4.91 13.36
C LEU A 162 13.32 -4.43 12.36
N GLU A 163 14.31 -5.27 12.05
CA GLU A 163 15.34 -4.96 11.06
C GLU A 163 14.74 -4.74 9.66
N LYS A 164 13.83 -5.62 9.23
CA LYS A 164 13.11 -5.48 7.96
C LYS A 164 12.28 -4.20 7.89
N ALA A 165 11.60 -3.84 8.97
CA ALA A 165 10.81 -2.61 9.03
C ALA A 165 11.70 -1.36 8.96
N HIS A 166 12.87 -1.39 9.61
CA HIS A 166 13.85 -0.31 9.54
C HIS A 166 14.40 -0.14 8.12
N LEU A 167 14.83 -1.23 7.49
CA LEU A 167 15.34 -1.23 6.10
C LEU A 167 14.29 -0.70 5.11
N ALA A 168 13.05 -1.16 5.24
CA ALA A 168 11.95 -0.70 4.40
C ALA A 168 11.65 0.79 4.60
N SER A 169 11.76 1.29 5.84
CA SER A 169 11.59 2.73 6.14
C SER A 169 12.68 3.57 5.48
N MET A 170 13.95 3.15 5.58
CA MET A 170 15.07 3.84 4.90
C MET A 170 14.91 3.84 3.37
N ARG A 171 14.43 2.74 2.79
CA ARG A 171 14.13 2.65 1.35
C ARG A 171 13.01 3.60 0.94
N PHE A 172 11.95 3.68 1.73
CA PHE A 172 10.86 4.62 1.47
C PHE A 172 11.32 6.07 1.56
N GLU A 173 12.14 6.42 2.56
CA GLU A 173 12.73 7.76 2.67
C GLU A 173 13.64 8.09 1.48
N ARG A 174 14.45 7.14 1.02
CA ARG A 174 15.28 7.32 -0.19
C ARG A 174 14.43 7.54 -1.43
N LEU A 175 13.34 6.77 -1.59
CA LEU A 175 12.37 6.97 -2.67
C LEU A 175 11.79 8.39 -2.63
N LEU A 176 11.36 8.85 -1.46
CA LEU A 176 10.83 10.21 -1.27
C LEU A 176 11.85 11.29 -1.64
N LYS A 177 13.11 11.14 -1.18
CA LYS A 177 14.20 12.07 -1.50
C LYS A 177 14.48 12.11 -3.00
N ARG A 178 14.51 10.95 -3.66
CA ARG A 178 14.76 10.85 -5.11
C ARG A 178 13.67 11.50 -5.95
N LEU A 179 12.42 11.42 -5.50
CA LEU A 179 11.27 12.03 -6.19
C LEU A 179 11.08 13.52 -5.85
N ALA A 180 11.91 14.08 -4.96
CA ALA A 180 11.93 15.50 -4.62
C ALA A 180 13.04 16.28 -5.33
N SER A 181 14.03 15.59 -5.93
CA SER A 181 15.08 16.15 -6.79
C SER A 181 14.65 16.16 -8.25
#